data_AF-A0A316Q6E6-F1
#
_entry.id   AF-A0A316Q6E6-F1
#
_cell.length_a   1.000
_cell.length_b   1.000
_cell.length_c   1.000
_cell.angle_alpha   90.00
_cell.angle_beta   90.00
_cell.angle_gamma   90.00
#
_symmetry.space_group_name_H-M   'P 1'
#
loop_
_entity.id
_entity.type
_entity.pdbx_description
1 polymer ?
#
loop_
_entity_poly.entity_id
_entity_poly.type
_entity_poly.pdbx_seq_one_letter_code
_entity_poly.pdbx_strand_id
1 'polypeptide(L)'
;MKCKKCGADLKLSDEVCPYCGAVNYAAKRHIRDRKFYAQDYQSTHKQVSDTDRKSSSYMVRGITCGVLAVLVVVLLFVGFHAESRAYLRKQEWAVDHYDEVKAQMENYLEAGKYYEFYAYCDSYHLTGWTAGPFLEYYPVMEGAQIYYFLNSHINQYLAADNVYDRNEQLEDICGLLPEFYDVYSLHYKARDVVSEEETARRLQPIYDAMNANLQTYFGLTKEEAANLSNMKKDDMLLLFGEKANEK
;
A
#
# COMPACT_ATOMS: atom_id res chain seq x y z
N MET A 1 -3.75 75.93 38.56
CA MET A 1 -5.21 76.16 38.74
C MET A 1 -5.44 76.78 40.10
N LYS A 2 -6.39 77.68 40.32
CA LYS A 2 -6.53 78.36 41.63
C LYS A 2 -7.49 77.65 42.58
N CYS A 3 -7.18 77.65 43.87
CA CYS A 3 -8.06 77.16 44.92
C CYS A 3 -9.30 78.06 45.00
N LYS A 4 -10.49 77.48 44.84
CA LYS A 4 -11.76 78.24 44.90
C LYS A 4 -12.02 78.88 46.28
N LYS A 5 -11.35 78.40 47.35
CA LYS A 5 -11.59 78.84 48.72
C LYS A 5 -10.58 79.88 49.23
N CYS A 6 -9.30 79.78 48.85
CA CYS A 6 -8.25 80.69 49.33
C CYS A 6 -7.46 81.38 48.19
N GLY A 7 -7.80 81.13 46.92
CA GLY A 7 -7.15 81.75 45.77
C GLY A 7 -5.74 81.26 45.44
N ALA A 8 -5.12 80.43 46.30
CA ALA A 8 -3.77 79.91 46.10
C ALA A 8 -3.63 79.07 44.81
N ASP A 9 -2.48 79.14 44.17
CA ASP A 9 -2.20 78.32 42.99
C ASP A 9 -1.95 76.85 43.38
N LEU A 10 -2.71 75.95 42.78
CA LEU A 10 -2.68 74.50 42.95
C LEU A 10 -2.15 73.83 41.68
N LYS A 11 -1.37 72.76 41.86
CA LYS A 11 -1.00 71.85 40.78
C LYS A 11 -2.12 70.82 40.56
N LEU A 12 -2.13 70.22 39.36
CA LEU A 12 -3.08 69.15 39.01
C LEU A 12 -2.84 67.83 39.77
N SER A 13 -1.71 67.72 40.48
CA SER A 13 -1.37 66.61 41.38
C SER A 13 -1.85 66.81 42.82
N ASP A 14 -2.24 68.03 43.20
CA ASP A 14 -2.51 68.37 44.59
C ASP A 14 -3.98 68.10 44.89
N GLU A 15 -4.29 66.92 45.44
CA GLU A 15 -5.68 66.49 45.75
C GLU A 15 -6.38 67.38 46.77
N VAL A 16 -5.61 68.08 47.61
CA VAL A 16 -6.08 69.01 48.64
C VAL A 16 -5.21 70.26 48.60
N CYS A 17 -5.82 71.42 48.80
CA CYS A 17 -5.09 72.68 48.89
C CYS A 17 -4.16 72.67 50.11
N PRO A 18 -2.83 72.82 49.93
CA PRO A 18 -1.86 72.74 51.03
C PRO A 18 -1.98 73.92 52.00
N TYR A 19 -2.60 75.02 51.58
CA TYR A 19 -2.73 76.24 52.38
C TYR A 19 -4.03 76.33 53.20
N CYS A 20 -5.11 75.67 52.76
CA CYS A 20 -6.42 75.80 53.41
C CYS A 20 -7.19 74.48 53.59
N GLY A 21 -6.59 73.34 53.22
CA GLY A 21 -7.18 72.01 53.39
C GLY A 21 -8.40 71.71 52.51
N ALA A 22 -8.79 72.60 51.59
CA ALA A 22 -9.95 72.39 50.73
C ALA A 22 -9.65 71.36 49.64
N VAL A 23 -10.55 70.41 49.42
CA VAL A 23 -10.40 69.37 48.39
C VAL A 23 -10.35 69.98 46.99
N ASN A 24 -9.34 69.60 46.23
CA ASN A 24 -9.21 69.94 44.83
C ASN A 24 -9.86 68.84 43.97
N TYR A 25 -11.15 69.01 43.70
CA TYR A 25 -11.93 68.04 42.93
C TYR A 25 -11.39 67.83 41.50
N ALA A 26 -10.75 68.84 40.89
CA ALA A 26 -10.20 68.70 39.54
C ALA A 26 -8.94 67.83 39.52
N ALA A 27 -8.03 68.01 40.49
CA ALA A 27 -6.87 67.13 40.65
C ALA A 27 -7.29 65.70 40.96
N LYS A 28 -8.26 65.52 41.88
CA LYS A 28 -8.78 64.19 42.24
C LYS A 28 -9.42 63.47 41.05
N ARG A 29 -10.15 64.19 40.20
CA ARG A 29 -10.69 63.66 38.93
C ARG A 29 -9.58 63.31 37.96
N HIS A 30 -8.62 64.21 37.73
CA HIS A 30 -7.51 63.98 36.81
C HIS A 30 -6.64 62.78 37.21
N ILE A 31 -6.35 62.61 38.51
CA ILE A 31 -5.59 61.46 39.01
C ILE A 31 -6.38 60.16 38.84
N ARG A 32 -7.69 60.18 39.09
CA ARG A 32 -8.58 59.03 38.87
C ARG A 32 -8.62 58.64 37.39
N ASP A 33 -8.86 59.61 36.51
CA ASP A 33 -8.95 59.39 35.08
C ASP A 33 -7.60 58.88 34.55
N ARG A 34 -6.47 59.44 35.00
CA ARG A 34 -5.13 58.96 34.65
C ARG A 34 -4.88 57.52 35.10
N LYS A 35 -5.31 57.14 36.31
CA LYS A 35 -5.21 55.74 36.78
C LYS A 35 -6.08 54.81 35.95
N PHE A 36 -7.31 55.23 35.64
CA PHE A 36 -8.24 54.48 34.81
C PHE A 36 -7.66 54.24 33.41
N TYR A 37 -7.23 55.31 32.71
CA TYR A 37 -6.66 55.18 31.37
C TYR A 37 -5.33 54.43 31.36
N ALA A 38 -4.50 54.52 32.41
CA ALA A 38 -3.28 53.74 32.50
C ALA A 38 -3.57 52.23 32.64
N GLN A 39 -4.56 51.86 33.46
CA GLN A 39 -4.99 50.46 33.62
C GLN A 39 -5.66 49.94 32.34
N ASP A 40 -6.51 50.76 31.72
CA ASP A 40 -7.22 50.43 30.50
C ASP A 40 -6.25 50.23 29.32
N TYR A 41 -5.25 51.12 29.19
CA TYR A 41 -4.18 50.99 28.21
C TYR A 41 -3.33 49.74 28.45
N GLN A 42 -2.91 49.47 29.68
CA GLN A 42 -2.11 48.27 29.99
C GLN A 42 -2.89 46.98 29.73
N SER A 43 -4.18 46.95 30.09
CA SER A 43 -5.03 45.77 29.87
C SER A 43 -5.26 45.52 28.38
N THR A 44 -5.54 46.58 27.61
CA THR A 44 -5.73 46.52 26.16
C THR A 44 -4.44 46.15 25.44
N HIS A 45 -3.31 46.78 25.79
CA HIS A 45 -2.01 46.45 25.23
C HIS A 45 -1.63 44.99 25.48
N LYS A 46 -1.88 44.48 26.70
CA LYS A 46 -1.63 43.08 27.03
C LYS A 46 -2.52 42.15 26.22
N GLN A 47 -3.83 42.41 26.15
CA GLN A 47 -4.77 41.62 25.36
C GLN A 47 -4.43 41.57 23.86
N VAL A 48 -4.07 42.72 23.27
CA VAL A 48 -3.65 42.79 21.85
C VAL A 48 -2.35 42.00 21.66
N SER A 49 -1.34 42.21 22.51
CA SER A 49 -0.06 41.49 22.40
C SER A 49 -0.20 39.97 22.58
N ASP A 50 -1.04 39.52 23.51
CA ASP A 50 -1.29 38.09 23.75
C ASP A 50 -2.12 37.46 22.63
N THR A 51 -3.06 38.21 22.05
CA THR A 51 -3.89 37.76 20.92
C THR A 51 -3.06 37.67 19.64
N ASP A 52 -2.23 38.67 19.35
CA ASP A 52 -1.31 38.67 18.20
C ASP A 52 -0.27 37.54 18.33
N ARG A 53 0.27 37.31 19.53
CA ARG A 53 1.22 36.22 19.78
C ARG A 53 0.57 34.84 19.62
N LYS A 54 -0.65 34.65 20.12
CA LYS A 54 -1.39 33.39 19.95
C LYS A 54 -1.78 33.16 18.49
N SER A 55 -2.34 34.18 17.82
CA SER A 55 -2.70 34.14 16.41
C SER A 55 -1.49 33.82 15.53
N SER A 56 -0.37 34.49 15.76
CA SER A 56 0.91 34.21 15.10
C SER A 56 1.39 32.76 15.35
N SER A 57 1.31 32.27 16.59
CA SER A 57 1.73 30.89 16.91
C SER A 57 0.85 29.83 16.23
N TYR A 58 -0.47 30.03 16.13
CA TYR A 58 -1.36 29.09 15.44
C TYR A 58 -1.21 29.19 13.92
N MET A 59 -1.01 30.40 13.39
CA MET A 59 -0.75 30.64 11.97
C MET A 59 0.56 29.97 11.54
N VAL A 60 1.65 30.12 12.31
CA VAL A 60 2.93 29.45 12.02
C VAL A 60 2.78 27.93 12.08
N ARG A 61 2.09 27.38 13.09
CA ARG A 61 1.83 25.93 13.15
C ARG A 61 0.99 25.44 11.98
N GLY A 62 -0.02 26.21 11.56
CA GLY A 62 -0.84 25.91 10.38
C GLY A 62 -0.02 25.91 9.09
N ILE A 63 0.85 26.90 8.90
CA ILE A 63 1.77 26.98 7.75
C ILE A 63 2.74 25.78 7.78
N THR A 64 3.35 25.47 8.92
CA THR A 64 4.27 24.33 9.05
C THR A 64 3.56 23.01 8.73
N CYS A 65 2.36 22.78 9.27
CA CYS A 65 1.57 21.58 8.94
C CYS A 65 1.19 21.54 7.46
N GLY A 66 0.84 22.68 6.86
CA GLY A 66 0.54 22.78 5.44
C GLY A 66 1.74 22.43 4.55
N VAL A 67 2.92 22.97 4.86
CA VAL A 67 4.17 22.66 4.15
C VAL A 67 4.52 21.18 4.28
N LEU A 68 4.41 20.61 5.49
CA LEU A 68 4.65 19.18 5.70
C LEU A 68 3.67 18.30 4.92
N ALA A 69 2.39 18.66 4.90
CA ALA A 69 1.37 17.93 4.12
C ALA A 69 1.69 17.97 2.62
N VAL A 70 2.07 19.13 2.08
CA VAL A 70 2.49 19.26 0.68
C VAL A 70 3.73 18.43 0.39
N LEU A 71 4.74 18.45 1.26
CA LEU A 71 5.94 17.62 1.11
C LEU A 71 5.61 16.13 1.08
N VAL A 72 4.71 15.66 1.95
CA VAL A 72 4.25 14.26 1.95
C VAL A 72 3.56 13.93 0.62
N VAL A 73 2.65 14.77 0.13
CA VAL A 73 1.96 14.55 -1.15
C VAL A 73 2.96 14.51 -2.31
N VAL A 74 3.95 15.42 -2.34
CA VAL A 74 4.99 15.43 -3.37
C VAL A 74 5.84 14.17 -3.31
N LEU A 75 6.24 13.71 -2.12
CA LEU A 75 7.01 12.48 -1.96
C LEU A 75 6.23 11.24 -2.43
N LEU A 76 4.94 11.16 -2.10
CA LEU A 76 4.07 10.08 -2.58
C LEU A 76 3.94 10.11 -4.11
N PHE A 77 3.74 11.28 -4.70
CA PHE A 77 3.63 11.44 -6.15
C PHE A 77 4.93 11.07 -6.86
N VAL A 78 6.08 11.55 -6.38
CA VAL A 78 7.39 11.22 -6.94
C VAL A 78 7.69 9.72 -6.79
N GLY A 79 7.38 9.12 -5.63
CA GLY A 79 7.53 7.69 -5.40
C GLY A 79 6.73 6.85 -6.40
N PHE A 80 5.43 7.13 -6.51
CA PHE A 80 4.54 6.45 -7.46
C PHE A 80 5.03 6.57 -8.91
N HIS A 81 5.45 7.76 -9.34
CA HIS A 81 5.97 7.97 -10.70
C HIS A 81 7.36 7.37 -10.93
N ALA A 82 8.19 7.24 -9.90
CA ALA A 82 9.48 6.57 -10.02
C ALA A 82 9.31 5.06 -10.17
N GLU A 83 8.42 4.47 -9.37
CA GLU A 83 8.09 3.04 -9.40
C GLU A 83 7.40 2.66 -10.71
N SER A 84 6.37 3.38 -11.14
CA SER A 84 5.71 3.15 -12.43
C SER A 84 6.69 3.27 -13.61
N ARG A 85 7.62 4.23 -13.60
CA ARG A 85 8.67 4.32 -14.62
C ARG A 85 9.70 3.20 -14.53
N ALA A 86 10.01 2.68 -13.35
CA ALA A 86 10.89 1.53 -13.21
C ALA A 86 10.22 0.25 -13.74
N TYR A 87 8.94 0.07 -13.45
CA TYR A 87 8.10 -1.02 -13.94
C TYR A 87 8.06 -1.04 -15.47
N LEU A 88 7.66 0.09 -16.08
CA LEU A 88 7.54 0.19 -17.54
C LEU A 88 8.87 0.06 -18.27
N ARG A 89 9.97 0.59 -17.71
CA ARG A 89 11.29 0.50 -18.35
C ARG A 89 11.79 -0.93 -18.55
N LYS A 90 11.54 -1.81 -17.59
CA LYS A 90 11.93 -3.23 -17.73
C LYS A 90 11.14 -3.92 -18.82
N GLN A 91 9.85 -3.61 -18.87
CA GLN A 91 8.95 -4.15 -19.87
C GLN A 91 9.29 -3.62 -21.27
N GLU A 92 9.54 -2.32 -21.42
CA GLU A 92 10.02 -1.68 -22.65
C GLU A 92 11.33 -2.34 -23.13
N TRP A 93 12.29 -2.52 -22.22
CA TRP A 93 13.55 -3.21 -22.55
C TRP A 93 13.30 -4.62 -23.08
N ALA A 94 12.42 -5.39 -22.44
CA ALA A 94 12.09 -6.74 -22.87
C ALA A 94 11.42 -6.77 -24.25
N VAL A 95 10.59 -5.77 -24.56
CA VAL A 95 9.98 -5.61 -25.89
C VAL A 95 11.05 -5.26 -26.94
N ASP A 96 11.97 -4.35 -26.62
CA ASP A 96 13.07 -3.98 -27.51
C ASP A 96 14.05 -5.14 -27.76
N HIS A 97 14.14 -6.08 -26.82
CA HIS A 97 14.99 -7.29 -26.89
C HIS A 97 14.15 -8.56 -27.00
N TYR A 98 13.02 -8.49 -27.72
CA TYR A 98 12.02 -9.56 -27.78
C TYR A 98 12.61 -10.93 -28.11
N ASP A 99 13.46 -11.03 -29.15
CA ASP A 99 14.03 -12.32 -29.59
C ASP A 99 14.93 -12.95 -28.51
N GLU A 100 15.70 -12.13 -27.78
CA GLU A 100 16.58 -12.60 -26.70
C GLU A 100 15.75 -13.12 -25.51
N VAL A 101 14.77 -12.32 -25.08
CA VAL A 101 13.88 -12.67 -23.96
C VAL A 101 13.07 -13.91 -24.30
N LYS A 102 12.52 -13.99 -25.51
CA LYS A 102 11.80 -15.15 -26.03
C LYS A 102 12.67 -16.40 -26.03
N ALA A 103 13.89 -16.32 -26.55
CA ALA A 103 14.79 -17.47 -26.59
C ALA A 103 15.11 -17.99 -25.18
N GLN A 104 15.32 -17.08 -24.22
CA GLN A 104 15.56 -17.46 -22.83
C GLN A 104 14.31 -18.09 -22.17
N MET A 105 13.12 -17.56 -22.46
CA MET A 105 11.84 -18.11 -22.01
C MET A 105 11.64 -19.55 -22.52
N GLU A 106 11.82 -19.77 -23.83
CA GLU A 106 11.69 -21.10 -24.45
C GLU A 106 12.72 -22.09 -23.89
N ASN A 107 13.97 -21.66 -23.65
CA ASN A 107 14.99 -22.50 -23.02
C ASN A 107 14.54 -23.01 -21.64
N TYR A 108 13.95 -22.14 -20.80
CA TYR A 108 13.43 -22.58 -19.52
C TYR A 108 12.27 -23.57 -19.66
N LEU A 109 11.36 -23.35 -20.62
CA LEU A 109 10.24 -24.26 -20.88
C LEU A 109 10.71 -25.62 -21.39
N GLU A 110 11.61 -25.66 -22.37
CA GLU A 110 12.21 -26.88 -22.91
C GLU A 110 12.99 -27.67 -21.85
N ALA A 111 13.64 -26.96 -20.92
CA ALA A 111 14.36 -27.58 -19.81
C ALA A 111 13.44 -28.01 -18.65
N GLY A 112 12.12 -27.77 -18.71
CA GLY A 112 11.18 -28.05 -17.62
C GLY A 112 11.38 -27.19 -16.37
N LYS A 113 12.06 -26.04 -16.51
CA LYS A 113 12.41 -25.11 -15.43
C LYS A 113 11.32 -24.06 -15.21
N TYR A 114 10.14 -24.51 -14.79
CA TYR A 114 8.95 -23.65 -14.72
C TYR A 114 9.04 -22.55 -13.65
N TYR A 115 9.77 -22.79 -12.55
CA TYR A 115 10.01 -21.77 -11.54
C TYR A 115 10.87 -20.63 -12.08
N GLU A 116 11.99 -20.97 -12.71
CA GLU A 116 12.89 -20.00 -13.32
C GLU A 116 12.24 -19.28 -14.49
N PHE A 117 11.41 -19.98 -15.28
CA PHE A 117 10.59 -19.37 -16.32
C PHE A 117 9.65 -18.30 -15.75
N TYR A 118 8.84 -18.63 -14.73
CA TYR A 118 7.92 -17.68 -14.13
C TYR A 118 8.65 -16.51 -13.48
N ALA A 119 9.70 -16.78 -12.70
CA ALA A 119 10.50 -15.73 -12.05
C ALA A 119 11.17 -14.80 -13.07
N TYR A 120 11.63 -15.33 -14.20
CA TYR A 120 12.19 -14.54 -15.29
C TYR A 120 11.14 -13.62 -15.91
N CYS A 121 9.96 -14.15 -16.24
CA CYS A 121 8.85 -13.37 -16.80
C CYS A 121 8.36 -12.27 -15.84
N ASP A 122 8.22 -12.59 -14.56
CA ASP A 122 7.82 -11.63 -13.51
C ASP A 122 8.88 -10.52 -13.31
N SER A 123 10.17 -10.86 -13.44
CA SER A 123 11.26 -9.88 -13.28
C SER A 123 11.22 -8.74 -14.30
N TYR A 124 10.63 -8.99 -15.47
CA TYR A 124 10.35 -8.02 -16.56
C TYR A 124 8.89 -7.56 -16.60
N HIS A 125 8.07 -7.99 -15.65
CA HIS A 125 6.66 -7.64 -15.53
C HIS A 125 5.80 -8.05 -16.74
N LEU A 126 6.07 -9.24 -17.29
CA LEU A 126 5.38 -9.78 -18.47
C LEU A 126 4.07 -10.51 -18.12
N THR A 127 3.77 -10.69 -16.84
CA THR A 127 2.64 -11.48 -16.30
C THR A 127 1.31 -10.70 -16.25
N GLY A 128 1.24 -9.49 -16.82
CA GLY A 128 0.07 -8.61 -16.76
C GLY A 128 -0.65 -8.41 -18.10
N TRP A 129 -1.80 -7.74 -18.07
CA TRP A 129 -2.57 -7.35 -19.28
C TRP A 129 -1.81 -6.45 -20.25
N THR A 130 -0.69 -5.88 -19.81
CA THR A 130 0.15 -5.00 -20.60
C THR A 130 1.28 -5.73 -21.31
N ALA A 131 1.36 -7.07 -21.26
CA ALA A 131 2.48 -7.89 -21.74
C ALA A 131 2.89 -7.67 -23.22
N GLY A 132 2.09 -6.96 -24.01
CA GLY A 132 2.42 -6.59 -25.38
C GLY A 132 2.67 -7.83 -26.24
N PRO A 133 3.81 -7.94 -26.94
CA PRO A 133 4.11 -9.10 -27.79
C PRO A 133 4.25 -10.41 -27.02
N PHE A 134 4.44 -10.37 -25.69
CA PHE A 134 4.52 -11.56 -24.85
C PHE A 134 3.15 -12.09 -24.40
N LEU A 135 2.04 -11.45 -24.80
CA LEU A 135 0.70 -11.90 -24.43
C LEU A 135 0.42 -13.34 -24.89
N GLU A 136 1.05 -13.82 -25.97
CA GLU A 136 0.96 -15.21 -26.41
C GLU A 136 1.51 -16.24 -25.40
N TYR A 137 2.42 -15.82 -24.50
CA TYR A 137 3.00 -16.66 -23.45
C TYR A 137 2.19 -16.63 -22.15
N TYR A 138 1.22 -15.74 -22.05
CA TYR A 138 0.46 -15.50 -20.83
C TYR A 138 -0.14 -16.78 -20.22
N PRO A 139 -0.78 -17.68 -20.99
CA PRO A 139 -1.36 -18.89 -20.40
C PRO A 139 -0.30 -19.78 -19.74
N VAL A 140 0.88 -19.88 -20.36
CA VAL A 140 2.01 -20.68 -19.85
C VAL A 140 2.63 -20.01 -18.62
N MET A 141 2.68 -18.68 -18.57
CA MET A 141 3.10 -17.91 -17.39
C MET A 141 2.19 -18.18 -16.18
N GLU A 142 0.88 -18.12 -16.37
CA GLU A 142 -0.10 -18.42 -15.31
C GLU A 142 -0.02 -19.90 -14.90
N GLY A 143 0.05 -20.82 -15.87
CA GLY A 143 0.24 -22.24 -15.59
C GLY A 143 1.49 -22.50 -14.74
N ALA A 144 2.62 -21.86 -15.08
CA ALA A 144 3.86 -21.96 -14.31
C ALA A 144 3.76 -21.31 -12.91
N GLN A 145 2.99 -20.22 -12.77
CA GLN A 145 2.73 -19.59 -11.48
C GLN A 145 1.93 -20.50 -10.55
N ILE A 146 0.82 -21.06 -11.05
CA ILE A 146 -0.01 -21.97 -10.27
C ILE A 146 0.78 -23.25 -9.96
N TYR A 147 1.59 -23.76 -10.90
CA TYR A 147 2.53 -24.85 -10.64
C TYR A 147 3.47 -24.53 -9.47
N TYR A 148 4.02 -23.31 -9.41
CA TYR A 148 4.85 -22.88 -8.29
C TYR A 148 4.08 -22.87 -6.96
N PHE A 149 2.88 -22.30 -6.93
CA PHE A 149 2.06 -22.27 -5.71
C PHE A 149 1.67 -23.68 -5.24
N LEU A 150 1.23 -24.54 -6.16
CA LEU A 150 0.95 -25.94 -5.86
C LEU A 150 2.16 -26.62 -5.22
N ASN A 151 3.35 -26.50 -5.81
CA ASN A 151 4.56 -27.09 -5.21
C ASN A 151 4.92 -26.48 -3.84
N SER A 152 4.66 -25.19 -3.62
CA SER A 152 4.83 -24.58 -2.30
C SER A 152 3.89 -25.22 -1.27
N HIS A 153 2.61 -25.40 -1.58
CA HIS A 153 1.65 -26.05 -0.69
C HIS A 153 1.98 -27.54 -0.47
N ILE A 154 2.45 -28.25 -1.51
CA ILE A 154 2.94 -29.63 -1.38
C ILE A 154 4.11 -29.69 -0.40
N ASN A 155 5.09 -28.79 -0.51
CA ASN A 155 6.21 -28.74 0.42
C ASN A 155 5.77 -28.43 1.86
N GLN A 156 4.81 -27.53 2.03
CA GLN A 156 4.24 -27.21 3.35
C GLN A 156 3.46 -28.40 3.92
N TYR A 157 2.70 -29.13 3.10
CA TYR A 157 2.02 -30.36 3.48
C TYR A 157 3.01 -31.42 3.99
N LEU A 158 4.12 -31.62 3.27
CA LEU A 158 5.14 -32.60 3.63
C LEU A 158 5.92 -32.21 4.90
N ALA A 159 6.07 -30.91 5.16
CA ALA A 159 6.75 -30.38 6.33
C ALA A 159 5.84 -30.22 7.56
N ALA A 160 4.52 -30.37 7.41
CA ALA A 160 3.57 -30.15 8.47
C ALA A 160 3.62 -31.26 9.55
N ASP A 161 3.81 -30.83 10.80
CA ASP A 161 3.93 -31.72 11.96
C ASP A 161 2.58 -32.20 12.51
N ASN A 162 1.46 -31.61 12.07
CA ASN A 162 0.13 -31.92 12.58
C ASN A 162 -0.91 -32.06 11.46
N VAL A 163 -2.01 -32.74 11.80
CA VAL A 163 -3.09 -33.07 10.85
C VAL A 163 -3.86 -31.83 10.39
N TYR A 164 -3.96 -30.80 11.23
CA TYR A 164 -4.70 -29.58 10.88
C TYR A 164 -4.00 -28.84 9.75
N ASP A 165 -2.70 -28.59 9.89
CA ASP A 165 -1.88 -27.91 8.88
C ASP A 165 -1.85 -28.73 7.59
N ARG A 166 -1.73 -30.07 7.68
CA ARG A 166 -1.83 -30.95 6.50
C ARG A 166 -3.17 -30.82 5.78
N ASN A 167 -4.27 -30.76 6.52
CA ASN A 167 -5.59 -30.63 5.91
C ASN A 167 -5.77 -29.24 5.26
N GLU A 168 -5.25 -28.17 5.88
CA GLU A 168 -5.23 -26.83 5.30
C GLU A 168 -4.46 -26.82 3.96
N GLN A 169 -3.26 -27.42 3.92
CA GLN A 169 -2.49 -27.48 2.68
C GLN A 169 -3.18 -28.34 1.60
N LEU A 170 -3.86 -29.44 1.99
CA LEU A 170 -4.67 -30.23 1.04
C LEU A 170 -5.85 -29.44 0.48
N GLU A 171 -6.51 -28.62 1.31
CA GLU A 171 -7.57 -27.72 0.86
C GLU A 171 -7.09 -26.72 -0.18
N ASP A 172 -5.91 -26.13 0.03
CA ASP A 172 -5.28 -25.20 -0.92
C ASP A 172 -4.87 -25.90 -2.22
N ILE A 173 -4.23 -27.07 -2.12
CA ILE A 173 -3.84 -27.89 -3.29
C ILE A 173 -5.09 -28.23 -4.12
N CYS A 174 -6.11 -28.81 -3.49
CA CYS A 174 -7.34 -29.22 -4.19
C CYS A 174 -8.18 -28.02 -4.66
N GLY A 175 -7.99 -26.83 -4.08
CA GLY A 175 -8.58 -25.59 -4.54
C GLY A 175 -7.92 -25.04 -5.80
N LEU A 176 -6.60 -25.18 -5.92
CA LEU A 176 -5.81 -24.67 -7.05
C LEU A 176 -5.78 -25.62 -8.26
N LEU A 177 -5.85 -26.94 -8.05
CA LEU A 177 -5.77 -27.92 -9.15
C LEU A 177 -6.85 -27.75 -10.23
N PRO A 178 -8.13 -27.44 -9.92
CA PRO A 178 -9.13 -27.17 -10.93
C PRO A 178 -8.78 -25.95 -11.81
N GLU A 179 -8.28 -24.87 -11.22
CA GLU A 179 -7.83 -23.68 -11.96
C GLU A 179 -6.61 -24.00 -12.82
N PHE A 180 -5.68 -24.80 -12.27
CA PHE A 180 -4.49 -25.24 -12.98
C PHE A 180 -4.83 -26.02 -14.26
N TYR A 181 -5.80 -26.94 -14.21
CA TYR A 181 -6.21 -27.75 -15.35
C TYR A 181 -7.26 -27.09 -16.27
N ASP A 182 -7.77 -25.91 -15.91
CA ASP A 182 -8.74 -25.19 -16.72
C ASP A 182 -8.05 -24.38 -17.83
N VAL A 183 -7.78 -25.06 -18.95
CA VAL A 183 -7.20 -24.44 -20.16
C VAL A 183 -7.99 -23.21 -20.59
N TYR A 184 -9.32 -23.24 -20.52
CA TYR A 184 -10.15 -22.11 -20.96
C TYR A 184 -9.88 -20.86 -20.11
N SER A 185 -9.83 -21.01 -18.78
CA SER A 185 -9.54 -19.90 -17.87
C SER A 185 -8.12 -19.35 -18.07
N LEU A 186 -7.12 -20.22 -18.21
CA LEU A 186 -5.73 -19.80 -18.46
C LEU A 186 -5.57 -19.14 -19.84
N HIS A 187 -6.33 -19.61 -20.84
CA HIS A 187 -6.30 -19.12 -22.20
C HIS A 187 -7.00 -17.76 -22.38
N TYR A 188 -8.00 -17.45 -21.53
CA TYR A 188 -8.93 -16.33 -21.71
C TYR A 188 -8.27 -15.02 -22.11
N LYS A 189 -7.14 -14.67 -21.48
CA LYS A 189 -6.44 -13.39 -21.69
C LYS A 189 -5.66 -13.34 -23.01
N ALA A 190 -5.27 -14.49 -23.55
CA ALA A 190 -4.49 -14.60 -24.78
C ALA A 190 -5.30 -15.09 -25.99
N ARG A 191 -6.62 -15.26 -25.84
CA ARG A 191 -7.51 -15.82 -26.88
C ARG A 191 -7.49 -15.10 -28.23
N ASP A 192 -7.12 -13.82 -28.22
CA ASP A 192 -7.07 -12.99 -29.43
C ASP A 192 -5.70 -13.09 -30.16
N VAL A 193 -4.70 -13.73 -29.54
CA VAL A 193 -3.32 -13.80 -30.07
C VAL A 193 -2.77 -15.22 -30.23
N VAL A 194 -3.35 -16.22 -29.55
CA VAL A 194 -3.00 -17.64 -29.68
C VAL A 194 -4.29 -18.46 -29.71
N SER A 195 -4.28 -19.65 -30.29
CA SER A 195 -5.44 -20.55 -30.26
C SER A 195 -5.51 -21.34 -28.95
N GLU A 196 -6.71 -21.79 -28.59
CA GLU A 196 -6.91 -22.65 -27.42
C GLU A 196 -6.17 -23.99 -27.57
N GLU A 197 -6.17 -24.57 -28.78
CA GLU A 197 -5.45 -25.81 -29.10
C GLU A 197 -3.94 -25.67 -28.87
N GLU A 198 -3.35 -24.56 -29.33
CA GLU A 198 -1.92 -24.28 -29.13
C GLU A 198 -1.62 -24.01 -27.65
N THR A 199 -2.54 -23.36 -26.94
CA THR A 199 -2.43 -23.13 -25.50
C THR A 199 -2.43 -24.46 -24.73
N ALA A 200 -3.38 -25.35 -25.03
CA ALA A 200 -3.45 -26.68 -24.43
C ALA A 200 -2.15 -27.47 -24.69
N ARG A 201 -1.64 -27.44 -25.94
CA ARG A 201 -0.38 -28.09 -26.31
C ARG A 201 0.81 -27.58 -25.50
N ARG A 202 0.90 -26.27 -25.27
CA ARG A 202 2.01 -25.64 -24.52
C ARG A 202 1.90 -25.82 -23.01
N LEU A 203 0.69 -25.99 -22.48
CA LEU A 203 0.45 -26.27 -21.06
C LEU A 203 0.70 -27.74 -20.69
N GLN A 204 0.54 -28.67 -21.65
CA GLN A 204 0.65 -30.11 -21.39
C GLN A 204 1.96 -30.52 -20.66
N PRO A 205 3.16 -30.02 -21.00
CA PRO A 205 4.37 -30.38 -20.27
C PRO A 205 4.37 -29.94 -18.80
N ILE A 206 3.70 -28.83 -18.48
CA ILE A 206 3.55 -28.33 -17.10
C ILE A 206 2.58 -29.24 -16.34
N TYR A 207 1.48 -29.64 -17.00
CA TYR A 207 0.50 -30.58 -16.45
C TYR A 207 1.12 -31.95 -16.16
N ASP A 208 1.91 -32.48 -17.09
CA ASP A 208 2.61 -33.75 -16.94
C ASP A 208 3.59 -33.70 -15.75
N ALA A 209 4.32 -32.59 -15.59
CA ALA A 209 5.21 -32.40 -14.46
C ALA A 209 4.47 -32.32 -13.12
N MET A 210 3.35 -31.60 -13.05
CA MET A 210 2.53 -31.57 -11.83
C MET A 210 1.98 -32.95 -11.50
N ASN A 211 1.45 -33.66 -12.50
CA ASN A 211 0.97 -35.04 -12.33
C ASN A 211 2.08 -35.96 -11.82
N ALA A 212 3.32 -35.83 -12.30
CA ALA A 212 4.46 -36.59 -11.80
C ALA A 212 4.77 -36.26 -10.33
N ASN A 213 4.70 -34.99 -9.93
CA ASN A 213 4.89 -34.58 -8.54
C ASN A 213 3.79 -35.16 -7.64
N LEU A 214 2.52 -35.08 -8.06
CA LEU A 214 1.39 -35.60 -7.28
C LEU A 214 1.46 -37.12 -7.13
N GLN A 215 1.85 -37.85 -8.18
CA GLN A 215 2.15 -39.28 -8.09
C GLN A 215 3.26 -39.58 -7.07
N THR A 216 4.34 -38.80 -7.11
CA THR A 216 5.50 -39.00 -6.24
C THR A 216 5.17 -38.73 -4.77
N TYR A 217 4.54 -37.58 -4.48
CA TYR A 217 4.36 -37.12 -3.11
C TYR A 217 3.07 -37.63 -2.46
N PHE A 218 2.01 -37.84 -3.23
CA PHE A 218 0.73 -38.34 -2.71
C PHE A 218 0.46 -39.80 -3.09
N GLY A 219 1.32 -40.46 -3.87
CA GLY A 219 1.12 -41.87 -4.22
C GLY A 219 -0.06 -42.12 -5.16
N LEU A 220 -0.45 -41.10 -5.93
CA LEU A 220 -1.45 -41.27 -6.99
C LEU A 220 -0.93 -42.26 -8.04
N THR A 221 -1.84 -43.07 -8.57
CA THR A 221 -1.59 -43.84 -9.78
C THR A 221 -1.59 -42.92 -11.01
N LYS A 222 -1.06 -43.42 -12.13
CA LYS A 222 -1.10 -42.69 -13.41
C LYS A 222 -2.53 -42.36 -13.84
N GLU A 223 -3.46 -43.27 -13.61
CA GLU A 223 -4.88 -43.10 -13.97
C GLU A 223 -5.56 -42.05 -13.09
N GLU A 224 -5.33 -42.11 -11.77
CA GLU A 224 -5.84 -41.10 -10.82
C GLU A 224 -5.32 -39.71 -11.16
N ALA A 225 -4.00 -39.56 -11.39
CA ALA A 225 -3.39 -38.28 -11.75
C ALA A 225 -3.92 -37.73 -13.09
N ALA A 226 -4.04 -38.58 -14.11
CA ALA A 226 -4.59 -38.19 -15.41
C ALA A 226 -6.06 -37.76 -15.34
N ASN A 227 -6.83 -38.29 -14.38
CA ASN A 227 -8.24 -37.95 -14.22
C ASN A 227 -8.48 -36.67 -13.41
N LEU A 228 -7.46 -36.09 -12.76
CA LEU A 228 -7.61 -34.90 -11.92
C LEU A 228 -8.26 -33.72 -12.68
N SER A 229 -7.95 -33.52 -13.96
CA SER A 229 -8.55 -32.45 -14.77
C SER A 229 -10.08 -32.53 -14.89
N ASN A 230 -10.66 -33.70 -14.62
CA ASN A 230 -12.10 -33.94 -14.69
C ASN A 230 -12.78 -33.96 -13.30
N MET A 231 -11.99 -33.86 -12.22
CA MET A 231 -12.48 -33.97 -10.85
C MET A 231 -12.81 -32.57 -10.29
N LYS A 232 -13.80 -32.51 -9.41
CA LYS A 232 -14.06 -31.30 -8.61
C LYS A 232 -13.18 -31.31 -7.37
N LYS A 233 -13.02 -30.13 -6.75
CA LYS A 233 -12.27 -29.97 -5.48
C LYS A 233 -12.65 -31.04 -4.44
N ASP A 234 -13.94 -31.28 -4.21
CA ASP A 234 -14.40 -32.22 -3.18
C ASP A 234 -14.00 -33.67 -3.49
N ASP A 235 -14.06 -34.08 -4.77
CA ASP A 235 -13.65 -35.41 -5.21
C ASP A 235 -12.13 -35.58 -5.08
N MET A 236 -11.36 -34.52 -5.37
CA MET A 236 -9.91 -34.51 -5.13
C MET A 236 -9.62 -34.64 -3.63
N LEU A 237 -10.27 -33.86 -2.76
CA LEU A 237 -10.06 -33.94 -1.32
C LEU A 237 -10.28 -35.36 -0.77
N LEU A 238 -11.32 -36.06 -1.25
CA LEU A 238 -11.55 -37.46 -0.91
C LEU A 238 -10.39 -38.34 -1.36
N LEU A 239 -10.00 -38.27 -2.64
CA LEU A 239 -8.90 -39.06 -3.20
C LEU A 239 -7.58 -38.82 -2.43
N PHE A 240 -7.20 -37.57 -2.24
CA PHE A 240 -5.96 -37.22 -1.54
C PHE A 240 -6.01 -37.61 -0.05
N GLY A 241 -7.19 -37.49 0.59
CA GLY A 241 -7.41 -37.93 1.97
C GLY A 241 -7.29 -39.45 2.13
N GLU A 242 -7.82 -40.24 1.19
CA GLU A 242 -7.65 -41.69 1.17
C GLU A 242 -6.18 -42.08 1.10
N LYS A 243 -5.44 -41.49 0.15
CA LYS A 243 -3.99 -41.75 -0.02
C LYS A 243 -3.15 -41.33 1.18
N ALA A 244 -3.53 -40.26 1.87
CA ALA A 244 -2.85 -39.81 3.07
C ALA A 244 -3.02 -40.80 4.24
N ASN A 245 -4.12 -41.56 4.29
CA ASN A 245 -4.39 -42.56 5.32
C ASN A 245 -3.76 -43.93 5.02
N GLU A 246 -3.32 -44.16 3.78
CA GLU A 246 -2.63 -45.39 3.36
C GLU A 246 -1.13 -45.39 3.71
N LYS A 247 -0.55 -44.23 4.07
CA LYS A 247 0.85 -44.03 4.45
C LYS A 247 1.04 -43.99 5.96
#